data_AF-A0A0U1DSF4-F1
#
_entry.id   AF-A0A0U1DSF4-F1
#
_cell.length_a   1.000
_cell.length_b   1.000
_cell.length_c   1.000
_cell.angle_alpha   90.00
_cell.angle_beta   90.00
_cell.angle_gamma   90.00
#
_symmetry.space_group_name_H-M   'P 1'
#
loop_
_entity.id
_entity.type
_entity.pdbx_description
1 polymer ?
#
loop_
_entity_poly.entity_id
_entity_poly.type
_entity_poly.pdbx_seq_one_letter_code
_entity_poly.pdbx_strand_id
1 'polypeptide(L)'
;MSEQIDGLHLVLGDEELLVERAVGAVLRALRQQAGSDDVPVDRMRAGEVSTSELAELLSPSLFAEERMVVLEPPARRVRTPWP
;
A
#
# COMPACT_ATOMS: atom_id res chain seq x y z
N MET A 1 -5.34 -23.66 -4.14
CA MET A 1 -5.56 -22.86 -2.93
C MET A 1 -5.47 -21.42 -3.40
N SER A 2 -6.60 -20.77 -3.61
CA SER A 2 -6.63 -19.35 -4.00
C SER A 2 -5.96 -18.59 -2.86
N GLU A 3 -4.77 -18.04 -3.10
CA GLU A 3 -4.14 -17.14 -2.15
C GLU A 3 -5.05 -15.92 -2.05
N GLN A 4 -5.82 -15.87 -0.97
CA GLN A 4 -6.71 -14.76 -0.68
C GLN A 4 -5.81 -13.61 -0.27
N ILE A 5 -5.78 -12.55 -1.06
CA ILE A 5 -4.98 -11.36 -0.77
C ILE A 5 -5.62 -10.70 0.44
N ASP A 6 -4.82 -10.51 1.50
CA ASP A 6 -5.30 -9.85 2.69
C ASP A 6 -5.47 -8.35 2.39
N GLY A 7 -6.49 -7.72 2.96
CA GLY A 7 -6.82 -6.31 2.66
C GLY A 7 -5.74 -5.31 3.13
N LEU A 8 -4.74 -5.78 3.89
CA LEU A 8 -3.67 -4.97 4.46
C LEU A 8 -2.36 -5.75 4.47
N HIS A 9 -1.31 -5.14 3.93
CA HIS A 9 0.05 -5.69 3.96
C HIS A 9 1.00 -4.73 4.68
N LEU A 10 1.65 -5.19 5.75
CA LEU A 10 2.68 -4.44 6.47
C LEU A 10 4.07 -4.91 6.05
N VAL A 11 4.82 -4.05 5.37
CA VAL A 11 6.20 -4.31 4.97
C VAL A 11 7.14 -3.63 5.95
N LEU A 12 7.97 -4.40 6.65
CA LEU A 12 8.94 -3.90 7.64
C LEU A 12 10.36 -4.16 7.16
N GLY A 13 11.15 -3.11 7.07
CA GLY A 13 12.56 -3.19 6.70
C GLY A 13 13.11 -1.82 6.32
N ASP A 14 14.41 -1.62 6.56
CA ASP A 14 15.12 -0.40 6.16
C ASP A 14 15.76 -0.52 4.77
N GLU A 15 15.72 -1.70 4.15
CA GLU A 15 16.30 -1.97 2.83
C GLU A 15 15.29 -1.71 1.71
N GLU A 16 15.52 -0.66 0.94
CA GLU A 16 14.61 -0.15 -0.09
C GLU A 16 14.33 -1.18 -1.19
N LEU A 17 15.34 -1.91 -1.66
CA LEU A 17 15.14 -2.91 -2.71
C LEU A 17 14.27 -4.09 -2.26
N LEU A 18 14.35 -4.44 -0.97
CA LEU A 18 13.53 -5.50 -0.40
C LEU A 18 12.09 -5.04 -0.18
N VAL A 19 11.90 -3.78 0.23
CA VAL A 19 10.58 -3.16 0.34
C VAL A 19 9.88 -3.12 -1.01
N GLU A 20 10.55 -2.59 -2.04
CA GLU A 20 10.00 -2.52 -3.40
C GLU A 20 9.67 -3.91 -3.97
N ARG A 21 10.51 -4.91 -3.67
CA ARG A 21 10.24 -6.30 -4.06
C ARG A 21 8.97 -6.84 -3.41
N ALA A 22 8.76 -6.56 -2.11
CA ALA A 22 7.58 -7.00 -1.39
C ALA A 22 6.31 -6.31 -1.92
N VAL A 23 6.35 -4.99 -2.10
CA VAL A 23 5.25 -4.22 -2.71
C VAL A 23 4.92 -4.74 -4.10
N GLY A 24 5.94 -4.99 -4.93
CA GLY A 24 5.75 -5.58 -6.25
C GLY A 24 5.17 -6.98 -6.25
N ALA A 25 5.40 -7.79 -5.20
CA ALA A 25 4.77 -9.10 -5.06
C ALA A 25 3.27 -8.98 -4.78
N VAL A 26 2.87 -8.06 -3.90
CA VAL A 26 1.46 -7.76 -3.61
C VAL A 26 0.74 -7.25 -4.86
N LEU A 27 1.34 -6.29 -5.59
CA LEU A 27 0.75 -5.78 -6.83
C LEU A 27 0.56 -6.86 -7.90
N ARG A 28 1.52 -7.79 -8.04
CA ARG A 28 1.39 -8.93 -8.96
C ARG A 28 0.27 -9.87 -8.56
N ALA A 29 0.07 -10.12 -7.27
CA ALA A 29 -1.05 -10.93 -6.80
C ALA A 29 -2.38 -10.21 -7.09
N LEU A 30 -2.45 -8.90 -6.81
CA LEU A 30 -3.66 -8.09 -7.02
C LEU A 30 -4.06 -8.08 -8.50
N ARG A 31 -3.12 -7.84 -9.41
CA ARG A 31 -3.37 -7.92 -10.86
C ARG A 31 -3.88 -9.28 -11.33
N GLN A 32 -3.36 -10.37 -10.75
CA GLN A 32 -3.85 -11.72 -11.05
C GLN A 32 -5.28 -11.93 -10.55
N GLN A 33 -5.64 -11.37 -9.39
CA GLN A 33 -6.98 -11.44 -8.82
C GLN A 33 -7.98 -10.60 -9.64
N ALA A 34 -7.60 -9.37 -9.99
CA ALA A 34 -8.39 -8.46 -10.83
C ALA A 34 -8.55 -8.95 -12.27
N GLY A 35 -7.66 -9.84 -12.75
CA GLY A 35 -7.60 -10.24 -14.16
C GLY A 35 -7.18 -9.11 -15.11
N SER A 36 -6.54 -8.07 -14.58
CA SER A 36 -6.11 -6.88 -15.32
C SER A 36 -4.75 -6.40 -14.80
N ASP A 37 -3.89 -5.97 -15.72
CA ASP A 37 -2.62 -5.31 -15.36
C ASP A 37 -2.79 -3.84 -14.99
N ASP A 38 -3.95 -3.25 -15.31
CA ASP A 38 -4.24 -1.81 -15.14
C ASP A 38 -4.86 -1.50 -13.77
N VAL A 39 -4.37 -2.18 -12.72
CA VAL A 39 -4.79 -1.90 -11.34
C VAL A 39 -4.16 -0.58 -10.89
N PRO A 40 -4.96 0.44 -10.52
CA PRO A 40 -4.45 1.72 -10.04
C PRO A 40 -3.64 1.56 -8.75
N VAL A 41 -2.52 2.28 -8.68
CA VAL A 41 -1.63 2.30 -7.51
C VAL A 41 -1.37 3.73 -7.08
N ASP A 42 -1.88 4.10 -5.91
CA ASP A 42 -1.62 5.40 -5.29
C ASP A 42 -0.52 5.27 -4.24
N ARG A 43 0.54 6.07 -4.36
CA ARG A 43 1.64 6.13 -3.38
C ARG A 43 1.54 7.43 -2.58
N MET A 44 1.54 7.32 -1.27
CA MET A 44 1.41 8.45 -0.36
C MET A 44 2.34 8.29 0.83
N ARG A 45 2.79 9.40 1.40
CA ARG A 45 3.51 9.37 2.67
C ARG A 45 2.53 9.28 3.83
N ALA A 46 2.76 8.35 4.74
CA ALA A 46 1.90 8.12 5.90
C ALA A 46 1.75 9.35 6.81
N GLY A 47 2.71 10.29 6.79
CA GLY A 47 2.64 11.55 7.54
C GLY A 47 1.90 12.69 6.82
N GLU A 48 1.50 12.48 5.56
CA GLU A 48 0.90 13.49 4.69
C GLU A 48 -0.56 13.15 4.31
N VAL A 49 -1.12 12.03 4.81
CA VAL A 49 -2.50 11.61 4.55
C VAL A 49 -3.35 11.67 5.82
N SER A 50 -4.55 12.24 5.72
CA SER A 50 -5.55 12.23 6.78
C SER A 50 -6.38 10.95 6.76
N THR A 51 -7.04 10.63 7.88
CA THR A 51 -7.94 9.47 7.96
C THR A 51 -9.13 9.59 7.01
N SER A 52 -9.62 10.81 6.79
CA SER A 52 -10.70 11.12 5.85
C SER A 52 -10.29 10.86 4.40
N GLU A 53 -9.11 11.32 3.98
CA GLU A 53 -8.61 11.08 2.62
C GLU A 53 -8.36 9.59 2.39
N LEU A 54 -7.81 8.87 3.38
CA LEU A 54 -7.63 7.42 3.29
C LEU A 54 -8.98 6.69 3.15
N ALA A 55 -10.01 7.12 3.88
CA ALA A 55 -11.35 6.54 3.78
C ALA A 55 -11.98 6.80 2.39
N GLU A 56 -11.74 7.96 1.80
CA GLU A 56 -12.19 8.27 0.43
C GLU A 56 -11.45 7.41 -0.61
N LEU A 57 -10.13 7.29 -0.51
CA LEU A 57 -9.30 6.50 -1.43
C LEU A 57 -9.65 5.02 -1.45
N LEU A 58 -10.01 4.49 -0.28
CA LEU A 58 -10.41 3.09 -0.08
C LEU A 58 -11.94 2.88 -0.19
N SER A 59 -12.69 3.93 -0.52
CA SER A 59 -14.14 3.80 -0.70
C SER A 59 -14.46 2.89 -1.90
N PRO A 60 -15.55 2.11 -1.84
CA PRO A 60 -15.93 1.22 -2.93
C PRO A 60 -16.15 2.00 -4.24
N SER A 61 -15.51 1.57 -5.33
CA SER A 61 -15.73 2.13 -6.67
C SER A 61 -17.06 1.64 -7.26
N LEU A 62 -17.77 2.51 -7.99
CA LEU A 62 -18.96 2.14 -8.77
C LEU A 62 -18.65 1.16 -9.91
N PHE A 63 -17.38 1.12 -10.34
CA PHE A 63 -16.90 0.23 -11.41
C PHE A 63 -16.31 -1.08 -10.86
N ALA A 64 -16.37 -1.30 -9.54
CA ALA A 64 -15.82 -2.48 -8.85
C ALA A 64 -14.34 -2.76 -9.19
N GLU A 65 -13.58 -1.70 -9.49
CA GLU A 65 -12.16 -1.81 -9.82
C GLU A 65 -11.34 -2.10 -8.56
N GLU A 66 -10.48 -3.11 -8.63
CA GLU A 66 -9.45 -3.33 -7.61
C GLU A 66 -8.45 -2.16 -7.63
N ARG A 67 -7.89 -1.82 -6.48
CA ARG A 67 -6.91 -0.74 -6.31
C ARG A 67 -5.94 -1.03 -5.18
N MET A 68 -4.78 -0.40 -5.24
CA MET A 68 -3.73 -0.49 -4.24
C MET A 68 -3.35 0.90 -3.73
N VAL A 69 -3.30 1.06 -2.41
CA VAL A 69 -2.72 2.26 -1.79
C VAL A 69 -1.46 1.83 -1.04
N VAL A 70 -0.34 2.51 -1.32
CA VAL A 70 0.94 2.29 -0.64
C VAL A 70 1.21 3.49 0.26
N LEU A 71 1.30 3.22 1.56
CA LEU A 71 1.70 4.20 2.56
C LEU A 71 3.19 4.05 2.84
N GLU A 72 3.97 4.99 2.34
CA GLU A 72 5.40 5.10 2.59
C GLU A 72 5.65 5.67 3.99
N PRO A 73 6.71 5.23 4.68
CA PRO A 73 7.05 5.79 5.97
C PRO A 73 7.32 7.30 5.84
N PRO A 74 6.97 8.10 6.86
CA PRO A 74 7.39 9.49 6.89
C PRO A 74 8.93 9.55 6.86
N ALA A 75 9.48 10.62 6.27
CA ALA A 75 10.92 10.87 6.32
C ALA A 75 11.40 10.71 7.76
N ARG A 76 12.44 9.88 7.97
CA ARG A 76 12.97 9.55 9.29
C ARG A 76 13.23 10.84 10.08
N ARG A 77 12.38 11.13 11.07
CA ARG A 77 12.73 12.09 12.10
C ARG A 77 13.69 11.40 13.05
N VAL A 78 14.86 11.99 13.25
CA VAL A 78 15.74 11.62 14.36
C VAL A 78 14.92 11.83 15.63
N ARG A 79 14.48 10.74 16.25
CA ARG A 79 13.83 10.79 17.55
C ARG A 79 14.90 11.28 18.53
N THR A 80 14.75 12.49 19.04
CA THR A 80 15.49 12.88 20.24
C THR A 80 15.18 11.84 21.32
N PRO A 81 16.19 11.31 22.02
CA PRO A 81 15.96 10.33 23.07
C PRO A 81 14.98 10.93 24.10
N TRP A 82 14.02 10.12 24.52
CA TRP A 82 13.16 10.46 25.65
C TRP A 82 14.05 10.60 26.90
N PRO A 83 13.85 11.62 27.76
CA PRO A 83 14.67 11.82 28.96
C PRO A 83 14.58 10.66 29.95
#